data_AF-A0A520EXJ7-F1
#
_entry.id   AF-A0A520EXJ7-F1
#
_cell.length_a   1.000
_cell.length_b   1.000
_cell.length_c   1.000
_cell.angle_alpha   90.00
_cell.angle_beta   90.00
_cell.angle_gamma   90.00
#
_symmetry.space_group_name_H-M   'P 1'
#
loop_
_entity.id
_entity.type
_entity.pdbx_description
1 polymer ?
#
loop_
_entity_poly.entity_id
_entity_poly.type
_entity_poly.pdbx_seq_one_letter_code
_entity_poly.pdbx_strand_id
1 'polypeptide(L)'
;MHNVLRRSRQIVVLTAMLGMSIVTGPAAAAPPPDPACLSNLFPPPDNSLNLRYGVDERIIGPPGCLEALAGERWVRAVPPWVATDAGIAAFSQNFVSARWVIDAGTPQEFTVTAGPDSLRGPFDVPSGPFVGKKFVAPVSSPMRPLSMGEHTNIVYVTMSAETCNGLGGVDEICLPARESQYASPFFPLSVDHLVPAAVFDFVARTP
;
A
#
# COMPACT_ATOMS: atom_id res chain seq x y z
N MET A 1 -66.81 -20.86 16.10
CA MET A 1 -67.69 -20.47 17.22
C MET A 1 -67.01 -20.85 18.52
N HIS A 2 -67.03 -19.93 19.49
CA HIS A 2 -66.53 -20.00 20.88
C HIS A 2 -65.04 -19.72 21.16
N ASN A 3 -64.82 -18.46 21.55
CA ASN A 3 -63.68 -17.87 22.24
C ASN A 3 -63.40 -18.54 23.59
N VAL A 4 -62.12 -18.66 23.98
CA VAL A 4 -61.71 -18.54 25.40
C VAL A 4 -60.35 -17.82 25.48
N LEU A 5 -60.41 -16.52 25.81
CA LEU A 5 -59.31 -15.71 26.31
C LEU A 5 -59.02 -16.11 27.76
N ARG A 6 -57.77 -16.47 28.09
CA ARG A 6 -57.32 -16.59 29.49
C ARG A 6 -56.15 -15.64 29.75
N ARG A 7 -56.49 -14.53 30.42
CA ARG A 7 -55.58 -13.59 31.07
C ARG A 7 -54.72 -14.34 32.09
N SER A 8 -53.39 -14.23 31.97
CA SER A 8 -52.46 -14.60 33.03
C SER A 8 -51.63 -13.39 33.43
N ARG A 9 -51.51 -13.24 34.75
CA ARG A 9 -51.13 -12.05 35.50
C ARG A 9 -49.67 -11.67 35.30
N GLN A 10 -49.44 -10.36 35.26
CA GLN A 10 -48.14 -9.72 35.32
C GLN A 10 -47.48 -10.00 36.67
N ILE A 11 -46.20 -10.41 36.65
CA ILE A 11 -45.29 -10.30 37.79
C ILE A 11 -44.23 -9.29 37.37
N VAL A 12 -44.31 -8.08 37.94
CA VAL A 12 -43.30 -7.04 37.79
C VAL A 12 -42.27 -7.26 38.88
N VAL A 13 -41.10 -7.77 38.53
CA VAL A 13 -39.93 -7.82 39.41
C VAL A 13 -39.12 -6.55 39.17
N LEU A 14 -39.15 -5.63 40.14
CA LEU A 14 -38.28 -4.45 40.18
C LEU A 14 -36.89 -4.90 40.64
N THR A 15 -35.98 -5.12 39.70
CA THR A 15 -34.55 -5.29 40.00
C THR A 15 -33.86 -3.94 39.81
N ALA A 16 -33.56 -3.27 40.92
CA ALA A 16 -32.74 -2.06 40.94
C ALA A 16 -31.28 -2.44 40.63
N MET A 17 -30.87 -2.32 39.36
CA MET A 17 -29.45 -2.35 39.00
C MET A 17 -28.87 -0.96 39.24
N LEU A 18 -27.99 -0.85 40.24
CA LEU A 18 -27.07 0.28 40.38
C LEU A 18 -26.21 0.36 39.11
N GLY A 19 -26.51 1.35 38.26
CA GLY A 19 -25.70 1.67 37.10
C GLY A 19 -24.39 2.34 37.54
N MET A 20 -23.30 1.58 37.55
CA MET A 20 -21.97 2.18 37.44
C MET A 20 -21.82 2.68 35.99
N SER A 21 -22.12 3.96 35.78
CA SER A 21 -21.77 4.67 34.56
C SER A 21 -20.25 4.82 34.53
N ILE A 22 -19.56 3.83 33.97
CA ILE A 22 -18.17 3.98 33.54
C ILE A 22 -18.22 5.04 32.44
N VAL A 23 -17.79 6.26 32.76
CA VAL A 23 -17.53 7.29 31.78
C VAL A 23 -16.31 6.82 30.99
N THR A 24 -16.54 5.98 29.98
CA THR A 24 -15.59 5.79 28.88
C THR A 24 -15.59 7.10 28.11
N GLY A 25 -14.72 8.03 28.52
CA GLY A 25 -14.39 9.18 27.70
C GLY A 25 -13.91 8.66 26.34
N PRO A 26 -14.26 9.30 25.22
CA PRO A 26 -13.73 8.90 23.93
C PRO A 26 -12.21 8.98 24.05
N ALA A 27 -11.54 7.81 24.00
CA ALA A 27 -10.11 7.80 23.76
C ALA A 27 -9.91 8.59 22.48
N ALA A 28 -9.24 9.74 22.58
CA ALA A 28 -8.85 10.48 21.41
C ALA A 28 -8.06 9.51 20.54
N ALA A 29 -8.63 9.15 19.38
CA ALA A 29 -7.93 8.32 18.42
C ALA A 29 -6.58 8.99 18.18
N ALA A 30 -5.50 8.23 18.40
CA ALA A 30 -4.18 8.73 18.08
C ALA A 30 -4.20 9.23 16.63
N PRO A 31 -3.48 10.33 16.32
CA PRO A 31 -3.36 10.77 14.93
C PRO A 31 -2.91 9.57 14.09
N PRO A 32 -3.49 9.37 12.90
CA PRO A 32 -3.06 8.28 12.03
C PRO A 32 -1.54 8.38 11.82
N PRO A 33 -0.82 7.24 11.80
CA PRO A 33 0.62 7.23 11.58
C PRO A 33 0.94 7.97 10.28
N ASP A 34 2.03 8.75 10.27
CA ASP A 34 2.48 9.44 9.07
C ASP A 34 2.47 8.47 7.87
N PRO A 35 1.75 8.79 6.78
CA PRO A 35 1.76 7.96 5.59
C PRO A 35 3.11 7.97 4.88
N ALA A 36 4.06 8.82 5.29
CA ALA A 36 5.36 9.00 4.65
C ALA A 36 6.14 7.68 4.56
N CYS A 37 6.12 7.11 3.37
CA CYS A 37 7.02 6.04 3.00
C CYS A 37 8.42 6.60 2.75
N LEU A 38 9.35 6.33 3.67
CA LEU A 38 10.73 6.83 3.57
C LEU A 38 11.62 5.85 2.80
N SER A 39 12.42 6.38 1.87
CA SER A 39 13.37 5.58 1.08
C SER A 39 14.81 5.97 1.40
N ASN A 40 15.65 4.97 1.66
CA ASN A 40 17.08 5.13 1.90
C ASN A 40 17.87 5.50 0.62
N LEU A 41 17.23 5.45 -0.56
CA LEU A 41 17.86 5.88 -1.81
C LEU A 41 18.00 7.40 -1.91
N PHE A 42 17.25 8.14 -1.09
CA PHE A 42 17.23 9.59 -1.08
C PHE A 42 17.65 10.09 0.32
N PRO A 43 18.60 11.02 0.42
CA PRO A 43 18.95 11.60 1.71
C PRO A 43 17.81 12.51 2.22
N PRO A 44 17.63 12.64 3.55
CA PRO A 44 16.75 13.67 4.11
C PRO A 44 17.18 15.09 3.66
N PRO A 45 16.23 16.03 3.51
CA PRO A 45 14.79 15.91 3.82
C PRO A 45 13.94 15.27 2.70
N ASP A 46 14.52 14.99 1.53
CA ASP A 46 13.77 14.61 0.31
C ASP A 46 13.55 13.09 0.17
N ASN A 47 13.47 12.39 1.31
CA ASN A 47 13.39 10.94 1.37
C ASN A 47 11.96 10.37 1.42
N SER A 48 10.95 11.23 1.45
CA SER A 48 9.54 10.82 1.35
C SER A 48 9.17 10.44 -0.10
N LEU A 49 8.85 9.17 -0.32
CA LEU A 49 8.32 8.68 -1.59
C LEU A 49 6.93 9.25 -1.88
N ASN A 50 6.12 9.51 -0.86
CA ASN A 50 4.81 10.13 -0.99
C ASN A 50 4.90 11.50 -1.65
N LEU A 51 5.79 12.36 -1.12
CA LEU A 51 6.04 13.68 -1.70
C LEU A 51 6.60 13.57 -3.12
N ARG A 52 7.53 12.64 -3.35
CA ARG A 52 8.15 12.45 -4.66
C ARG A 52 7.17 11.95 -5.73
N TYR A 53 6.27 11.05 -5.36
CA TYR A 53 5.28 10.48 -6.28
C TYR A 53 3.96 11.25 -6.33
N GLY A 54 3.81 12.29 -5.51
CA GLY A 54 2.57 13.07 -5.41
C GLY A 54 1.40 12.20 -4.99
N VAL A 55 1.59 11.43 -3.91
CA VAL A 55 0.60 10.48 -3.37
C VAL A 55 0.27 10.87 -1.94
N ASP A 56 -1.03 11.07 -1.68
CA ASP A 56 -1.54 11.37 -0.35
C ASP A 56 -1.81 10.09 0.46
N GLU A 57 -2.15 8.98 -0.21
CA GLU A 57 -2.35 7.68 0.44
C GLU A 57 -1.04 7.00 0.86
N ARG A 58 -1.14 6.05 1.80
CA ARG A 58 0.00 5.21 2.18
C ARG A 58 0.53 4.45 0.97
N ILE A 59 1.82 4.63 0.68
CA ILE A 59 2.52 3.78 -0.29
C ILE A 59 2.85 2.46 0.39
N ILE A 60 2.48 1.36 -0.25
CA ILE A 60 2.90 0.02 0.15
C ILE A 60 3.73 -0.57 -0.97
N GLY A 61 4.99 -0.91 -0.72
CA GLY A 61 5.83 -1.57 -1.73
C GLY A 61 7.33 -1.35 -1.56
N PRO A 62 8.14 -2.32 -2.02
CA PRO A 62 9.59 -2.35 -1.81
C PRO A 62 10.32 -1.09 -2.33
N PRO A 63 11.50 -0.74 -1.77
CA PRO A 63 12.25 -1.48 -0.75
C PRO A 63 11.85 -1.18 0.72
N GLY A 64 10.82 -0.36 0.95
CA GLY A 64 10.31 -0.03 2.29
C GLY A 64 8.80 -0.30 2.40
N CYS A 65 8.16 0.13 3.50
CA CYS A 65 6.71 0.33 3.56
C CYS A 65 5.88 -0.91 3.16
N LEU A 66 6.05 -2.00 3.92
CA LEU A 66 5.37 -3.28 3.65
C LEU A 66 4.07 -3.45 4.45
N GLU A 67 3.76 -2.50 5.32
CA GLU A 67 2.62 -2.54 6.22
C GLU A 67 1.44 -1.76 5.63
N ALA A 68 0.30 -2.43 5.51
CA ALA A 68 -0.99 -1.76 5.32
C ALA A 68 -1.68 -1.59 6.66
N LEU A 69 -2.46 -0.52 6.80
CA LEU A 69 -3.36 -0.35 7.93
C LEU A 69 -4.76 -0.77 7.52
N ALA A 70 -5.39 -1.60 8.35
CA ALA A 70 -6.75 -2.06 8.11
C ALA A 70 -7.72 -0.87 7.99
N GLY A 71 -8.53 -0.88 6.93
CA GLY A 71 -9.53 0.16 6.66
C GLY A 71 -9.00 1.40 5.90
N GLU A 72 -7.70 1.53 5.68
CA GLU A 72 -7.12 2.64 4.91
C GLU A 72 -7.02 2.33 3.41
N ARG A 73 -7.19 3.37 2.58
CA ARG A 73 -6.80 3.31 1.17
C ARG A 73 -5.29 3.41 1.07
N TRP A 74 -4.73 2.79 0.04
CA TRP A 74 -3.29 2.69 -0.15
C TRP A 74 -2.98 2.63 -1.64
N VAL A 75 -1.75 2.93 -2.02
CA VAL A 75 -1.25 2.72 -3.38
C VAL A 75 -0.11 1.71 -3.37
N ARG A 76 0.06 0.98 -4.47
CA ARG A 76 1.24 0.15 -4.72
C ARG A 76 2.23 0.92 -5.57
N ALA A 77 3.40 1.22 -5.00
CA ALA A 77 4.58 1.57 -5.77
C ALA A 77 5.39 0.30 -6.05
N VAL A 78 5.84 0.13 -7.28
CA VAL A 78 6.65 -1.03 -7.69
C VAL A 78 8.14 -0.66 -7.61
N PRO A 79 9.08 -1.63 -7.60
CA PRO A 79 10.49 -1.31 -7.68
C PRO A 79 10.79 -0.34 -8.84
N PRO A 80 11.61 0.70 -8.65
CA PRO A 80 11.85 1.67 -9.70
C PRO A 80 12.60 1.05 -10.88
N TRP A 81 12.19 1.39 -12.12
CA TRP A 81 12.95 1.10 -13.33
C TRP A 81 14.12 2.07 -13.43
N VAL A 82 15.30 1.65 -12.99
CA VAL A 82 16.53 2.44 -13.08
C VAL A 82 17.20 2.19 -14.41
N ALA A 83 17.52 3.25 -15.15
CA ALA A 83 18.04 3.16 -16.51
C ALA A 83 18.92 4.37 -16.87
N THR A 84 19.61 4.27 -18.02
CA THR A 84 20.19 5.45 -18.70
C THR A 84 19.09 6.40 -19.18
N ASP A 85 19.45 7.63 -19.56
CA ASP A 85 18.48 8.58 -20.13
C ASP A 85 17.74 8.00 -21.34
N ALA A 86 18.45 7.31 -22.24
CA ALA A 86 17.85 6.63 -23.38
C ALA A 86 16.91 5.50 -22.96
N GLY A 87 17.29 4.70 -21.96
CA GLY A 87 16.43 3.63 -21.42
C GLY A 87 15.18 4.15 -20.70
N ILE A 88 15.27 5.29 -20.01
CA ILE A 88 14.13 5.97 -19.40
C ILE A 88 13.18 6.54 -20.45
N ALA A 89 13.72 7.17 -21.50
CA ALA A 89 12.92 7.66 -22.61
C ALA A 89 12.18 6.52 -23.30
N ALA A 90 12.88 5.41 -23.59
CA ALA A 90 12.29 4.21 -24.19
C ALA A 90 11.20 3.61 -23.29
N PHE A 91 11.45 3.48 -21.98
CA PHE A 91 10.43 2.98 -21.05
C PHE A 91 9.19 3.87 -21.03
N SER A 92 9.36 5.18 -20.88
CA SER A 92 8.23 6.12 -20.79
C SER A 92 7.42 6.16 -22.08
N GLN A 93 8.09 6.04 -23.24
CA GLN A 93 7.43 6.00 -24.54
C GLN A 93 6.69 4.69 -24.79
N ASN A 94 7.24 3.56 -24.36
CA ASN A 94 6.70 2.24 -24.65
C ASN A 94 5.78 1.69 -23.55
N PHE A 95 5.73 2.33 -22.39
CA PHE A 95 4.87 1.93 -21.29
C PHE A 95 3.39 2.17 -21.63
N VAL A 96 2.62 1.08 -21.68
CA VAL A 96 1.18 1.12 -21.97
C VAL A 96 0.37 1.13 -20.68
N SER A 97 0.68 0.22 -19.76
CA SER A 97 -0.07 0.08 -18.51
C SER A 97 0.68 -0.74 -17.48
N ALA A 98 0.29 -0.61 -16.22
CA ALA A 98 0.62 -1.56 -15.16
C ALA A 98 -0.66 -2.19 -14.59
N ARG A 99 -0.56 -3.47 -14.22
CA ARG A 99 -1.64 -4.26 -13.64
C ARG A 99 -1.15 -4.90 -12.34
N TRP A 100 -1.86 -4.61 -11.26
CA TRP A 100 -1.59 -5.15 -9.92
C TRP A 100 -2.65 -6.18 -9.61
N VAL A 101 -2.23 -7.42 -9.34
CA VAL A 101 -3.08 -8.52 -8.91
C VAL A 101 -2.81 -8.79 -7.43
N ILE A 102 -3.82 -8.58 -6.61
CA ILE A 102 -3.77 -8.83 -5.18
C ILE A 102 -4.42 -10.19 -4.90
N ASP A 103 -3.80 -11.02 -4.08
CA ASP A 103 -4.30 -12.33 -3.64
C ASP A 103 -4.67 -13.28 -4.78
N ALA A 104 -3.81 -13.32 -5.79
CA ALA A 104 -3.98 -14.16 -6.98
C ALA A 104 -4.28 -15.63 -6.63
N GLY A 105 -5.34 -16.19 -7.20
CA GLY A 105 -5.81 -17.56 -6.98
C GLY A 105 -6.64 -17.77 -5.72
N THR A 106 -6.99 -16.71 -4.98
CA THR A 106 -7.80 -16.80 -3.76
C THR A 106 -9.21 -16.21 -3.94
N PRO A 107 -10.16 -16.48 -3.04
CA PRO A 107 -11.46 -15.80 -3.02
C PRO A 107 -11.40 -14.28 -2.79
N GLN A 108 -10.26 -13.76 -2.33
CA GLN A 108 -10.05 -12.33 -2.06
C GLN A 108 -9.42 -11.60 -3.27
N GLU A 109 -9.11 -12.32 -4.35
CA GLU A 109 -8.41 -11.79 -5.50
C GLU A 109 -9.08 -10.52 -6.03
N PHE A 110 -8.27 -9.49 -6.31
CA PHE A 110 -8.71 -8.37 -7.12
C PHE A 110 -7.58 -7.78 -7.94
N THR A 111 -7.97 -7.10 -9.01
CA THR A 111 -7.04 -6.50 -9.95
C THR A 111 -7.31 -5.01 -10.09
N VAL A 112 -6.23 -4.23 -10.14
CA VAL A 112 -6.23 -2.83 -10.54
C VAL A 112 -5.36 -2.69 -11.77
N THR A 113 -5.83 -1.99 -12.80
CA THR A 113 -5.04 -1.66 -13.99
C THR A 113 -5.02 -0.15 -14.15
N ALA A 114 -3.84 0.42 -14.42
CA ALA A 114 -3.69 1.83 -14.70
C ALA A 114 -2.84 2.04 -15.96
N GLY A 115 -3.23 3.04 -16.77
CA GLY A 115 -2.55 3.40 -18.00
C GLY A 115 -1.27 4.22 -17.77
N PRO A 116 -0.80 4.96 -18.79
CA PRO A 116 0.47 5.69 -18.74
C PRO A 116 0.55 6.72 -17.60
N ASP A 117 -0.57 7.32 -17.20
CA ASP A 117 -0.63 8.31 -16.10
C ASP A 117 -0.23 7.75 -14.73
N SER A 118 -0.13 6.42 -14.59
CA SER A 118 0.41 5.76 -13.40
C SER A 118 1.93 5.87 -13.27
N LEU A 119 2.63 6.24 -14.34
CA LEU A 119 4.08 6.34 -14.33
C LEU A 119 4.51 7.62 -13.60
N ARG A 120 5.38 7.48 -12.60
CA ARG A 120 5.99 8.61 -11.88
C ARG A 120 7.45 8.76 -12.29
N GLY A 121 7.87 10.00 -12.52
CA GLY A 121 9.21 10.36 -12.94
C GLY A 121 9.24 11.00 -14.34
N PRO A 122 10.43 11.14 -14.95
CA PRO A 122 11.70 10.61 -14.47
C PRO A 122 12.28 11.38 -13.28
N PHE A 123 13.01 10.68 -12.41
CA PHE A 123 13.72 11.26 -11.27
C PHE A 123 15.20 10.87 -11.32
N ASP A 124 16.08 11.71 -10.78
CA ASP A 124 17.50 11.38 -10.65
C ASP A 124 17.72 10.44 -9.45
N VAL A 125 18.68 9.54 -9.58
CA VAL A 125 19.19 8.70 -8.48
C VAL A 125 20.33 9.46 -7.78
N PRO A 126 20.14 9.97 -6.54
CA PRO A 126 21.15 10.82 -5.91
C PRO A 126 22.24 10.05 -5.17
N SER A 127 22.06 8.74 -4.92
CA SER A 127 22.99 7.95 -4.11
C SER A 127 22.97 6.47 -4.50
N GLY A 128 23.98 5.72 -4.02
CA GLY A 128 24.10 4.28 -4.24
C GLY A 128 24.74 3.89 -5.58
N PRO A 129 24.65 2.61 -5.97
CA PRO A 129 25.38 2.08 -7.13
C PRO A 129 24.91 2.65 -8.48
N PHE A 130 23.73 3.27 -8.51
CA PHE A 130 23.15 3.84 -9.74
C PHE A 130 23.18 5.38 -9.75
N VAL A 131 24.04 6.02 -8.96
CA VAL A 131 24.18 7.48 -8.96
C VAL A 131 24.41 8.03 -10.38
N GLY A 132 23.73 9.12 -10.72
CA GLY A 132 23.77 9.72 -12.06
C GLY A 132 22.93 8.99 -13.12
N LYS A 133 22.23 7.92 -12.76
CA LYS A 133 21.13 7.35 -13.55
C LYS A 133 19.81 8.01 -13.19
N LYS A 134 18.78 7.69 -13.97
CA LYS A 134 17.40 8.11 -13.73
C LYS A 134 16.54 6.90 -13.45
N PHE A 135 15.38 7.13 -12.87
CA PHE A 135 14.37 6.10 -12.69
C PHE A 135 12.95 6.61 -12.92
N VAL A 136 12.07 5.67 -13.28
CA VAL A 136 10.61 5.84 -13.30
C VAL A 136 9.97 4.70 -12.52
N ALA A 137 8.79 4.92 -11.95
CA ALA A 137 8.07 3.89 -11.20
C ALA A 137 6.58 3.93 -11.51
N PRO A 138 5.97 2.81 -11.96
CA PRO A 138 4.53 2.65 -11.96
C PRO A 138 3.98 2.73 -10.52
N VAL A 139 3.02 3.62 -10.30
CA VAL A 139 2.30 3.76 -9.02
C VAL A 139 0.81 3.58 -9.29
N SER A 140 0.19 2.66 -8.56
CA SER A 140 -1.23 2.36 -8.76
C SER A 140 -2.13 3.54 -8.41
N SER A 141 -3.34 3.55 -8.97
CA SER A 141 -4.44 4.30 -8.36
C SER A 141 -4.71 3.79 -6.94
N PRO A 142 -5.31 4.62 -6.06
CA PRO A 142 -5.51 4.20 -4.68
C PRO A 142 -6.54 3.08 -4.59
N MET A 143 -6.10 1.98 -3.98
CA MET A 143 -6.83 0.72 -3.87
C MET A 143 -7.83 0.74 -2.72
N ARG A 144 -8.74 -0.23 -2.75
CA ARG A 144 -9.66 -0.49 -1.63
C ARG A 144 -8.87 -1.00 -0.42
N PRO A 145 -9.35 -0.76 0.81
CA PRO A 145 -8.75 -1.32 2.01
C PRO A 145 -8.62 -2.84 1.94
N LEU A 146 -7.52 -3.36 2.49
CA LEU A 146 -7.32 -4.80 2.67
C LEU A 146 -7.99 -5.27 3.96
N SER A 147 -8.37 -6.56 3.98
CA SER A 147 -8.72 -7.23 5.22
C SER A 147 -7.47 -7.44 6.08
N MET A 148 -7.66 -7.82 7.34
CA MET A 148 -6.57 -8.25 8.21
C MET A 148 -5.92 -9.53 7.67
N GLY A 149 -4.59 -9.63 7.80
CA GLY A 149 -3.82 -10.83 7.48
C GLY A 149 -2.73 -10.62 6.43
N GLU A 150 -2.25 -11.74 5.89
CA GLU A 150 -1.22 -11.78 4.86
C GLU A 150 -1.85 -11.71 3.48
N HIS A 151 -1.33 -10.80 2.65
CA HIS A 151 -1.77 -10.57 1.28
C HIS A 151 -0.62 -10.75 0.31
N THR A 152 -0.94 -11.09 -0.93
CA THR A 152 0.06 -11.26 -1.99
C THR A 152 -0.15 -10.21 -3.07
N ASN A 153 0.92 -9.83 -3.76
CA ASN A 153 0.87 -8.82 -4.81
C ASN A 153 1.79 -9.20 -5.97
N ILE A 154 1.19 -9.33 -7.15
CA ILE A 154 1.91 -9.55 -8.41
C ILE A 154 1.68 -8.36 -9.32
N VAL A 155 2.76 -7.85 -9.90
CA VAL A 155 2.73 -6.71 -10.81
C VAL A 155 3.06 -7.19 -12.20
N TYR A 156 2.25 -6.79 -13.16
CA TYR A 156 2.52 -6.91 -14.59
C TYR A 156 2.68 -5.51 -15.19
N VAL A 157 3.57 -5.38 -16.16
CA VAL A 157 3.66 -4.21 -17.03
C VAL A 157 3.41 -4.64 -18.47
N THR A 158 2.74 -3.77 -19.21
CA THR A 158 2.51 -3.94 -20.64
C THR A 158 3.35 -2.92 -21.38
N MET A 159 4.24 -3.40 -22.24
CA MET A 159 5.05 -2.55 -23.12
C MET A 159 4.58 -2.71 -24.56
N SER A 160 4.59 -1.63 -25.34
CA SER A 160 4.28 -1.65 -26.78
C SER A 160 5.46 -2.14 -27.64
N ALA A 161 6.68 -2.03 -27.12
CA ALA A 161 7.92 -2.49 -27.74
C ALA A 161 8.89 -3.00 -26.66
N GLU A 162 9.86 -3.82 -27.06
CA GLU A 162 10.90 -4.28 -26.15
C GLU A 162 11.70 -3.09 -25.64
N THR A 163 11.93 -3.05 -24.33
CA THR A 163 12.54 -1.91 -23.65
C THR A 163 13.60 -2.40 -22.69
N CYS A 164 14.85 -2.00 -22.92
CA CYS A 164 15.98 -2.29 -22.05
C CYS A 164 16.37 -1.06 -21.21
N ASN A 165 16.92 -1.28 -20.03
CA ASN A 165 17.39 -0.19 -19.16
C ASN A 165 18.68 0.48 -19.68
N GLY A 166 19.38 -0.16 -20.61
CA GLY A 166 20.61 0.34 -21.22
C GLY A 166 21.77 0.47 -20.25
N LEU A 167 21.76 -0.25 -19.13
CA LEU A 167 22.88 -0.28 -18.19
C LEU A 167 24.04 -1.16 -18.70
N GLY A 168 23.77 -2.08 -19.62
CA GLY A 168 24.75 -2.96 -20.23
C GLY A 168 25.24 -4.08 -19.30
N GLY A 169 25.92 -5.08 -19.86
CA GLY A 169 26.59 -6.14 -19.10
C GLY A 169 25.61 -7.00 -18.30
N VAL A 170 25.95 -7.29 -17.04
CA VAL A 170 25.11 -8.11 -16.13
C VAL A 170 23.92 -7.35 -15.55
N ASP A 171 23.93 -6.02 -15.65
CA ASP A 171 22.86 -5.14 -15.16
C ASP A 171 21.83 -4.80 -16.25
N GLU A 172 22.03 -5.28 -17.48
CA GLU A 172 21.09 -5.10 -18.57
C GLU A 172 19.84 -5.98 -18.37
N ILE A 173 18.70 -5.32 -18.26
CA ILE A 173 17.40 -5.95 -18.11
C ILE A 173 16.47 -5.39 -19.18
N CYS A 174 15.76 -6.27 -19.86
CA CYS A 174 14.80 -5.92 -20.90
C CYS A 174 13.39 -6.44 -20.57
N LEU A 175 12.39 -5.61 -20.82
CA LEU A 175 10.98 -5.97 -20.77
C LEU A 175 10.45 -6.20 -22.18
N PRO A 176 9.79 -7.33 -22.46
CA PRO A 176 9.34 -7.66 -23.82
C PRO A 176 8.14 -6.79 -24.26
N ALA A 177 7.91 -6.72 -25.58
CA ALA A 177 6.78 -6.03 -26.23
C ALA A 177 5.41 -6.73 -26.00
N ARG A 178 5.03 -6.91 -24.74
CA ARG A 178 3.78 -7.54 -24.31
C ARG A 178 3.57 -7.28 -22.82
N GLU A 179 2.48 -7.82 -22.28
CA GLU A 179 2.36 -7.97 -20.85
C GLU A 179 3.40 -8.97 -20.32
N SER A 180 4.11 -8.58 -19.27
CA SER A 180 5.09 -9.42 -18.57
C SER A 180 5.06 -9.13 -17.09
N GLN A 181 5.39 -10.14 -16.27
CA GLN A 181 5.56 -9.92 -14.84
C GLN A 181 6.73 -8.96 -14.64
N TYR A 182 6.45 -7.85 -13.98
CA TYR A 182 7.48 -6.89 -13.62
C TYR A 182 8.35 -7.52 -12.54
N ALA A 183 9.67 -7.28 -12.59
CA ALA A 183 10.67 -7.90 -11.71
C ALA A 183 10.56 -7.40 -10.25
N SER A 184 9.39 -7.62 -9.63
CA SER A 184 9.17 -7.54 -8.21
C SER A 184 9.34 -8.94 -7.65
N PRO A 185 10.27 -9.16 -6.70
CA PRO A 185 10.17 -10.31 -5.81
C PRO A 185 8.74 -10.40 -5.28
N PHE A 186 8.28 -11.63 -5.09
CA PHE A 186 7.02 -11.88 -4.40
C PHE A 186 7.19 -11.38 -2.97
N PHE A 187 6.57 -10.25 -2.66
CA PHE A 187 6.61 -9.67 -1.32
C PHE A 187 5.27 -9.90 -0.66
N PRO A 188 5.20 -10.69 0.44
CA PRO A 188 4.02 -10.72 1.27
C PRO A 188 3.77 -9.31 1.82
N LEU A 189 2.50 -8.93 1.85
CA LEU A 189 2.00 -7.71 2.46
C LEU A 189 1.31 -8.10 3.77
N SER A 190 1.80 -7.57 4.89
CA SER A 190 1.15 -7.78 6.16
C SER A 190 0.20 -6.62 6.46
N VAL A 191 -1.03 -6.94 6.82
CA VAL A 191 -2.06 -5.97 7.19
C VAL A 191 -2.35 -6.14 8.66
N ASP A 192 -1.87 -5.17 9.44
CA ASP A 192 -2.02 -5.15 10.87
C ASP A 192 -3.19 -4.25 11.30
N HIS A 193 -3.60 -4.43 12.56
CA HIS A 193 -4.54 -3.53 13.19
C HIS A 193 -3.91 -2.14 13.22
N LEU A 194 -4.73 -1.09 13.17
CA LEU A 194 -4.32 0.22 13.67
C LEU A 194 -3.84 -0.01 15.10
N VAL A 195 -2.52 -0.13 15.32
CA VAL A 195 -1.98 -0.15 16.67
C VAL A 195 -2.34 1.22 17.22
N PRO A 196 -3.23 1.32 18.23
CA PRO A 196 -3.46 2.61 18.85
C PRO A 196 -2.10 3.03 19.40
N ALA A 197 -1.62 4.24 19.06
CA ALA A 197 -0.30 4.73 19.47
C ALA A 197 -0.05 4.65 20.99
N ALA A 198 -1.09 4.39 21.78
CA ALA A 198 -1.05 4.09 23.20
C ALA A 198 -0.14 2.91 23.62
N VAL A 199 0.29 2.02 22.71
CA VAL A 199 1.18 0.88 23.09
C VAL A 199 2.66 1.26 23.15
N PHE A 200 3.10 2.36 22.49
CA PHE A 200 4.52 2.78 22.51
C PHE A 200 4.89 3.71 23.67
N ASP A 201 3.92 4.25 24.42
CA ASP A 201 4.18 5.17 25.53
C ASP A 201 4.58 4.45 26.84
N PHE A 202 4.62 3.12 26.85
CA PHE A 202 4.97 2.33 28.04
C PHE A 202 6.48 2.10 28.22
N VAL A 203 7.32 2.40 27.23
CA VAL A 203 8.79 2.23 27.33
C VAL A 203 9.53 3.53 27.66
N ALA A 204 8.88 4.69 27.57
CA ALA A 204 9.50 5.99 27.86
C ALA A 204 9.22 6.51 29.29
N ARG A 205 8.49 5.76 30.13
CA ARG A 205 8.18 6.16 31.52
C ARG A 205 8.49 5.05 32.52
N THR A 206 9.77 4.71 32.64
CA THR A 206 10.30 4.16 33.88
C THR A 206 11.54 4.98 34.25
N PRO A 207 11.55 5.63 35.43
CA PRO A 207 12.64 6.50 35.86
C PRO A 207 13.97 5.76 36.09
#